data_AF-A0A2V9CIM1-F1
#
_entry.id   AF-A0A2V9CIM1-F1
#
_cell.length_a   1.000
_cell.length_b   1.000
_cell.length_c   1.000
_cell.angle_alpha   90.00
_cell.angle_beta   90.00
_cell.angle_gamma   90.00
#
_symmetry.space_group_name_H-M   'P 1'
#
loop_
_entity.id
_entity.type
_entity.pdbx_description
1 polymer ?
#
loop_
_entity_poly.entity_id
_entity_poly.type
_entity_poly.pdbx_seq_one_letter_code
_entity_poly.pdbx_strand_id
1 'polypeptide(L)'
;MVVEEDPGLREIMQRELQEALGWPVAICSREDLARSPELLIGAQLATPQYALDGIEALAPKHRPPVPISFAGADEHLELLRKLREPSIIGIASISEALLKTARSLLAPAVGRRHSLKEFLLARRIKTDLRAVDLVFCDSVSMNLVRNRRPIRYALVEPKSREYLAATIRSVDDNRK
;
A
#
# COMPACT_ATOMS: atom_id res chain seq x y z
N MET A 1 -12.45 7.68 0.20
CA MET A 1 -11.41 8.38 -0.58
C MET A 1 -10.10 8.24 0.16
N VAL A 2 -9.04 7.85 -0.55
CA VAL A 2 -7.67 7.81 -0.05
C VAL A 2 -6.96 9.09 -0.46
N VAL A 3 -6.23 9.70 0.49
CA VAL A 3 -5.32 10.81 0.22
C VAL A 3 -3.91 10.40 0.60
N GLU A 4 -3.00 10.58 -0.35
CA GLU A 4 -1.57 10.27 -0.20
C GLU A 4 -0.79 11.04 -1.27
N GLU A 5 0.40 11.57 -0.99
CA GLU A 5 1.18 12.34 -1.96
C GLU A 5 1.86 11.44 -3.00
N ASP A 6 2.44 10.31 -2.59
CA ASP A 6 3.08 9.38 -3.52
C ASP A 6 2.04 8.70 -4.42
N PRO A 7 2.07 8.92 -5.75
CA PRO A 7 1.06 8.38 -6.65
C PRO A 7 1.03 6.84 -6.70
N GLY A 8 2.16 6.20 -6.41
CA GLY A 8 2.28 4.75 -6.34
C GLY A 8 1.60 4.19 -5.09
N LEU A 9 1.93 4.71 -3.91
CA LEU A 9 1.31 4.35 -2.63
C LEU A 9 -0.19 4.59 -2.69
N ARG A 10 -0.62 5.74 -3.22
CA ARG A 10 -2.02 6.10 -3.37
C ARG A 10 -2.80 5.03 -4.16
N GLU A 11 -2.25 4.55 -5.26
CA GLU A 11 -2.88 3.51 -6.08
C GLU A 11 -2.82 2.13 -5.42
N ILE A 12 -1.71 1.80 -4.74
CA ILE A 12 -1.60 0.54 -3.98
C ILE A 12 -2.65 0.52 -2.87
N MET A 13 -2.77 1.59 -2.09
CA MET A 13 -3.80 1.74 -1.07
C MET A 13 -5.20 1.64 -1.66
N GLN A 14 -5.46 2.29 -2.78
CA GLN A 14 -6.74 2.19 -3.48
C GLN A 14 -7.08 0.73 -3.79
N ARG A 15 -6.16 0.00 -4.41
CA ARG A 15 -6.35 -1.39 -4.78
C ARG A 15 -6.64 -2.24 -3.56
N GLU A 16 -5.84 -2.13 -2.50
CA GLU A 16 -5.99 -2.97 -1.31
C GLU A 16 -7.26 -2.66 -0.52
N LEU A 17 -7.61 -1.38 -0.37
CA LEU A 17 -8.83 -0.98 0.31
C LEU A 17 -10.07 -1.34 -0.51
N GLN A 18 -10.04 -1.17 -1.83
CA GLN A 18 -11.15 -1.57 -2.69
C GLN A 18 -11.38 -3.10 -2.65
N GLU A 19 -10.30 -3.89 -2.69
CA GLU A 19 -10.37 -5.35 -2.52
C GLU A 19 -10.97 -5.76 -1.17
N ALA A 20 -10.56 -5.09 -0.08
CA ALA A 20 -10.98 -5.45 1.27
C ALA A 20 -12.40 -4.98 1.60
N LEU A 21 -12.79 -3.81 1.10
CA LEU A 21 -14.03 -3.14 1.49
C LEU A 21 -15.19 -3.44 0.53
N GLY A 22 -14.91 -3.74 -0.73
CA GLY A 22 -15.94 -3.92 -1.77
C GLY A 22 -16.65 -2.62 -2.19
N TRP A 23 -16.27 -1.47 -1.64
CA TRP A 23 -16.80 -0.15 -2.00
C TRP A 23 -15.90 0.60 -2.99
N PRO A 24 -16.44 1.56 -3.76
CA PRO A 24 -15.62 2.44 -4.58
C PRO A 24 -14.62 3.23 -3.73
N VAL A 25 -13.33 3.14 -4.09
CA VAL A 25 -12.27 3.93 -3.45
C VAL A 25 -11.76 4.95 -4.45
N ALA A 26 -12.13 6.22 -4.25
CA ALA A 26 -11.52 7.34 -4.96
C ALA A 26 -10.13 7.64 -4.38
N ILE A 27 -9.25 8.20 -5.20
CA ILE A 27 -7.89 8.62 -4.84
C ILE A 27 -7.69 10.11 -5.15
N CYS A 28 -6.95 10.80 -4.30
CA CYS A 28 -6.69 12.23 -4.44
C CYS A 28 -5.32 12.59 -3.83
N SER A 29 -4.64 13.62 -4.34
CA SER A 29 -3.53 14.23 -3.61
C SER A 29 -4.06 15.20 -2.54
N ARG A 30 -3.22 15.63 -1.60
CA ARG A 30 -3.60 16.72 -0.68
C ARG A 30 -3.86 18.02 -1.43
N GLU A 31 -3.07 18.29 -2.47
CA GLU A 31 -3.23 19.50 -3.28
C GLU A 31 -4.58 19.52 -4.02
N ASP A 32 -4.94 18.42 -4.67
CA ASP A 32 -6.24 18.27 -5.33
C ASP A 32 -7.38 18.41 -4.32
N LEU A 33 -7.22 17.85 -3.12
CA LEU A 33 -8.22 17.96 -2.06
C LEU A 33 -8.40 19.40 -1.56
N ALA A 34 -7.29 20.13 -1.41
CA ALA A 34 -7.31 21.53 -1.00
C ALA A 34 -7.96 22.43 -2.05
N ARG A 35 -7.80 22.09 -3.34
CA ARG A 35 -8.42 22.82 -4.46
C ARG A 35 -9.89 22.48 -4.64
N SER A 36 -10.29 21.24 -4.33
CA SER A 36 -11.64 20.73 -4.52
C SER A 36 -12.18 19.99 -3.29
N PRO A 37 -12.54 20.71 -2.19
CA PRO A 37 -13.12 20.10 -1.00
C PRO A 37 -14.42 19.34 -1.25
N GLU A 38 -15.15 19.66 -2.33
CA GLU A 38 -16.36 18.97 -2.78
C GLU A 38 -16.15 17.47 -3.05
N LEU A 39 -14.91 17.04 -3.31
CA LEU A 39 -14.55 15.62 -3.44
C LEU A 39 -14.82 14.81 -2.16
N LEU A 40 -14.98 15.48 -1.01
CA LEU A 40 -15.29 14.85 0.28
C LEU A 40 -16.78 14.62 0.49
N ILE A 41 -17.65 15.18 -0.36
CA ILE A 41 -19.10 15.03 -0.22
C ILE A 41 -19.45 13.54 -0.31
N GLY A 42 -19.99 13.01 0.78
CA GLY A 42 -20.35 11.59 0.86
C GLY A 42 -19.19 10.60 0.99
N ALA A 43 -17.94 11.04 0.96
CA ALA A 43 -16.78 10.17 1.09
C ALA A 43 -16.28 10.06 2.55
N GLN A 44 -15.90 8.85 2.98
CA GLN A 44 -15.02 8.66 4.13
C GLN A 44 -13.57 8.88 3.71
N LEU A 45 -12.89 9.79 4.39
CA LEU A 45 -11.49 10.10 4.13
C LEU A 45 -10.59 9.10 4.87
N ALA A 46 -9.60 8.57 4.16
CA ALA A 46 -8.56 7.70 4.70
C ALA A 46 -7.19 8.21 4.25
N THR A 47 -6.22 8.24 5.15
CA THR A 47 -4.86 8.76 4.88
C THR A 47 -3.84 7.99 5.71
N PRO A 48 -2.59 7.80 5.25
CA PRO A 48 -1.56 7.22 6.09
C PRO A 48 -1.36 8.00 7.39
N GLN A 49 -1.04 7.29 8.47
CA GLN A 49 -0.90 7.91 9.79
C GLN A 49 0.11 9.06 9.83
N TYR A 50 1.21 8.98 9.06
CA TYR A 50 2.20 10.06 8.98
C TYR A 50 1.70 11.33 8.28
N ALA A 51 0.61 11.24 7.52
CA ALA A 51 0.05 12.34 6.75
C ALA A 51 -1.19 12.95 7.44
N LEU A 52 -1.60 12.43 8.59
CA LEU A 52 -2.85 12.80 9.26
C LEU A 52 -2.91 14.30 9.58
N ASP A 53 -1.87 14.85 10.23
CA ASP A 53 -1.81 16.25 10.66
C ASP A 53 -2.03 17.24 9.52
N GLY A 54 -1.59 16.91 8.30
CA GLY A 54 -1.76 17.76 7.12
C GLY A 54 -3.14 17.70 6.50
N ILE A 55 -3.94 16.68 6.86
CA ILE A 55 -5.22 16.34 6.24
C ILE A 55 -6.41 16.67 7.14
N GLU A 56 -6.26 16.64 8.46
CA GLU A 56 -7.35 16.93 9.41
C GLU A 56 -8.02 18.29 9.15
N ALA A 57 -7.23 19.32 8.82
CA ALA A 57 -7.75 20.65 8.52
C ALA A 57 -8.61 20.71 7.24
N LEU A 58 -8.47 19.74 6.34
CA LEU A 58 -9.22 19.65 5.09
C LEU A 58 -10.48 18.79 5.24
N ALA A 59 -10.59 18.01 6.31
CA ALA A 59 -11.68 17.08 6.51
C ALA A 59 -12.93 17.76 7.08
N PRO A 60 -14.14 17.25 6.78
CA PRO A 60 -15.36 17.74 7.42
C PRO A 60 -15.34 17.44 8.93
N LYS A 61 -15.72 18.41 9.77
CA LYS A 61 -15.71 18.24 11.24
C LYS A 61 -16.50 17.03 11.75
N HIS A 62 -17.58 16.67 11.07
CA HIS A 62 -18.45 15.55 11.43
C HIS A 62 -17.99 14.21 10.85
N ARG A 63 -16.90 14.21 10.07
CA ARG A 63 -16.32 13.02 9.44
C ARG A 63 -14.80 13.15 9.38
N PRO A 64 -14.11 12.94 10.51
CA PRO A 64 -12.66 13.04 10.57
C PRO A 64 -11.99 12.01 9.63
N PRO A 65 -10.74 12.27 9.22
CA PRO A 65 -9.95 11.30 8.47
C PRO A 65 -9.71 10.05 9.31
N VAL A 66 -9.79 8.89 8.69
CA VAL A 66 -9.41 7.61 9.30
C VAL A 66 -7.92 7.37 9.01
N PRO A 67 -7.06 7.26 10.04
CA PRO A 67 -5.66 6.94 9.84
C PRO A 67 -5.51 5.51 9.34
N ILE A 68 -4.58 5.31 8.41
CA ILE A 68 -4.20 4.01 7.88
C ILE A 68 -2.78 3.68 8.32
N SER A 69 -2.63 2.57 9.02
CA SER A 69 -1.34 1.99 9.38
C SER A 69 -0.86 1.06 8.27
N PHE A 70 0.44 1.13 8.00
CA PHE A 70 1.09 0.23 7.06
C PHE A 70 1.55 -1.05 7.75
N ALA A 71 1.43 -2.17 7.03
CA ALA A 71 1.87 -3.46 7.53
C ALA A 71 3.40 -3.51 7.66
N GLY A 72 3.87 -4.26 8.66
CA GLY A 72 5.28 -4.64 8.76
C GLY A 72 5.68 -5.68 7.72
N ALA A 73 6.92 -6.16 7.83
CA ALA A 73 7.48 -7.17 6.92
C ALA A 73 7.68 -8.53 7.59
N ASP A 74 7.07 -8.81 8.74
CA ASP A 74 7.40 -9.95 9.59
C ASP A 74 7.29 -11.30 8.85
N GLU A 75 6.20 -11.51 8.10
CA GLU A 75 6.01 -12.72 7.29
C GLU A 75 7.06 -12.85 6.19
N HIS A 76 7.44 -11.74 5.56
CA HIS A 76 8.48 -11.70 4.52
C HIS A 76 9.86 -11.97 5.11
N LEU A 77 10.15 -11.42 6.29
CA LEU A 77 11.40 -11.65 7.02
C LEU A 77 11.55 -13.11 7.42
N GLU A 78 10.48 -13.72 7.96
CA GLU A 78 10.46 -15.14 8.30
C GLU A 78 10.67 -16.04 7.07
N LEU A 79 10.10 -15.66 5.92
CA LEU A 79 10.32 -16.38 4.68
C LEU A 79 11.79 -16.29 4.25
N LEU A 80 12.40 -15.10 4.29
CA LEU A 80 13.81 -14.90 3.93
C LEU A 80 14.75 -15.68 4.85
N ARG A 81 14.49 -15.68 6.17
CA ARG A 81 15.30 -16.43 7.16
C ARG A 81 15.32 -17.94 6.90
N LYS A 82 14.26 -18.48 6.30
CA LYS A 82 14.14 -19.91 5.96
C LYS A 82 14.89 -20.30 4.68
N LEU A 83 15.35 -19.34 3.88
CA LEU A 83 16.15 -19.62 2.69
C LEU A 83 17.55 -20.08 3.08
N ARG A 84 17.92 -21.28 2.62
CA ARG A 84 19.21 -21.93 2.91
C ARG A 84 20.28 -21.55 1.89
N GLU A 85 19.90 -21.52 0.62
CA GLU A 85 20.79 -21.19 -0.49
C GLU A 85 20.89 -19.68 -0.71
N PRO A 86 22.02 -19.15 -1.20
CA PRO A 86 22.09 -17.81 -1.75
C PRO A 86 20.99 -17.60 -2.81
N SER A 87 20.34 -16.44 -2.79
CA SER A 87 19.22 -16.15 -3.68
C SER A 87 19.17 -14.68 -4.06
N ILE A 88 18.63 -14.39 -5.24
CA ILE A 88 18.28 -13.05 -5.69
C ILE A 88 16.86 -12.76 -5.21
N ILE A 89 16.73 -11.81 -4.29
CA ILE A 89 15.47 -11.32 -3.74
C ILE A 89 15.12 -10.04 -4.49
N GLY A 90 13.95 -10.01 -5.11
CA GLY A 90 13.39 -8.84 -5.77
C GLY A 90 12.33 -8.17 -4.92
N ILE A 91 12.28 -6.84 -4.94
CA ILE A 91 11.13 -6.05 -4.53
C ILE A 91 10.66 -5.31 -5.77
N ALA A 92 9.42 -5.56 -6.20
CA ALA A 92 8.85 -4.95 -7.38
C ALA A 92 7.65 -4.09 -6.99
N SER A 93 7.67 -2.81 -7.33
CA SER A 93 6.60 -1.89 -6.96
C SER A 93 6.40 -0.78 -7.96
N ILE A 94 5.20 -0.19 -7.96
CA ILE A 94 4.93 1.07 -8.68
C ILE A 94 5.26 2.32 -7.84
N SER A 95 5.69 2.15 -6.58
CA SER A 95 6.01 3.24 -5.65
C SER A 95 7.47 3.20 -5.22
N GLU A 96 8.19 4.30 -5.44
CA GLU A 96 9.55 4.47 -4.92
C GLU A 96 9.59 4.49 -3.39
N ALA A 97 8.59 5.12 -2.75
CA ALA A 97 8.48 5.18 -1.31
C ALA A 97 8.33 3.78 -0.68
N LEU A 98 7.52 2.92 -1.30
CA LEU A 98 7.39 1.52 -0.88
C LEU A 98 8.72 0.78 -1.05
N LEU A 99 9.38 0.88 -2.22
CA LEU A 99 10.66 0.20 -2.46
C LEU A 99 11.69 0.54 -1.39
N LYS A 100 11.89 1.84 -1.13
CA LYS A 100 12.84 2.33 -0.13
C LYS A 100 12.53 1.80 1.28
N THR A 101 11.24 1.74 1.63
CA THR A 101 10.77 1.25 2.93
C THR A 101 10.99 -0.25 3.06
N ALA A 102 10.52 -1.03 2.08
CA ALA A 102 10.67 -2.48 2.04
C ALA A 102 12.14 -2.89 2.01
N ARG A 103 13.01 -2.19 1.27
CA ARG A 103 14.46 -2.42 1.29
C ARG A 103 15.03 -2.31 2.70
N SER A 104 14.69 -1.22 3.40
CA SER A 104 15.18 -0.97 4.76
C SER A 104 14.68 -2.05 5.73
N LEU A 105 13.41 -2.45 5.61
CA LEU A 105 12.81 -3.49 6.45
C LEU A 105 13.42 -4.87 6.20
N LEU A 106 13.68 -5.23 4.94
CA LEU A 106 14.16 -6.56 4.55
C LEU A 106 15.68 -6.73 4.65
N ALA A 107 16.45 -5.64 4.61
CA ALA A 107 17.92 -5.68 4.65
C ALA A 107 18.52 -6.58 5.74
N PRO A 108 18.00 -6.61 6.99
CA PRO A 108 18.53 -7.49 8.03
C PRO A 108 18.40 -8.99 7.71
N ALA A 109 17.31 -9.43 7.07
CA ALA A 109 17.10 -10.83 6.73
C ALA A 109 17.79 -11.24 5.43
N VAL A 110 17.98 -10.30 4.50
CA VAL A 110 18.81 -10.51 3.30
C VAL A 110 20.27 -10.75 3.72
N GLY A 111 20.77 -9.90 4.62
CA GLY A 111 22.13 -10.01 5.17
C GLY A 111 23.20 -10.09 4.08
N ARG A 112 24.19 -10.95 4.29
CA ARG A 112 25.26 -11.24 3.30
C ARG A 112 24.99 -12.46 2.44
N ARG A 113 23.93 -13.21 2.72
CA ARG A 113 23.62 -14.47 2.02
C ARG A 113 22.89 -14.22 0.70
N HIS A 114 21.97 -13.27 0.71
CA HIS A 114 21.12 -12.99 -0.44
C HIS A 114 21.50 -11.65 -1.08
N SER A 115 21.17 -11.50 -2.36
CA SER A 115 21.24 -10.20 -3.05
C SER A 115 19.84 -9.59 -3.10
N LEU A 116 19.73 -8.29 -2.84
CA LEU A 116 18.46 -7.56 -2.93
C LEU A 116 18.44 -6.66 -4.17
N LYS A 117 17.37 -6.71 -4.96
CA LYS A 117 17.16 -5.87 -6.14
C LYS A 117 15.80 -5.18 -6.08
N GLU A 118 15.80 -3.88 -6.32
CA GLU A 118 14.59 -3.05 -6.42
C GLU A 118 14.18 -2.92 -7.89
N PHE A 119 12.88 -3.04 -8.18
CA PHE A 119 12.32 -2.90 -9.51
C PHE A 119 11.15 -1.91 -9.46
N LEU A 120 11.40 -0.67 -9.84
CA LEU A 120 10.34 0.32 -10.06
C LEU A 120 9.65 -0.01 -11.39
N LEU A 121 8.36 -0.30 -11.33
CA LEU A 121 7.59 -0.74 -12.48
C LEU A 121 6.83 0.41 -13.13
N ALA A 122 6.91 0.47 -14.46
CA ALA A 122 6.01 1.30 -15.23
C ALA A 122 4.61 0.68 -15.28
N ARG A 123 3.59 1.52 -15.18
CA ARG A 123 2.18 1.10 -15.25
C ARG A 123 1.92 0.40 -16.59
N ARG A 124 1.09 -0.65 -16.56
CA ARG A 124 0.62 -1.41 -17.74
C ARG A 124 1.68 -2.19 -18.52
N ILE A 125 2.95 -2.11 -18.15
CA ILE A 125 4.03 -2.87 -18.78
C ILE A 125 4.30 -4.12 -17.95
N LYS A 126 4.30 -5.29 -18.60
CA LYS A 126 4.69 -6.54 -17.94
C LYS A 126 6.22 -6.60 -17.84
N THR A 127 6.74 -6.89 -16.67
CA THR A 127 8.18 -7.02 -16.42
C THR A 127 8.53 -8.49 -16.21
N ASP A 128 9.53 -8.98 -16.95
CA ASP A 128 10.02 -10.34 -16.80
C ASP A 128 11.07 -10.43 -15.69
N LEU A 129 10.70 -11.10 -14.61
CA LEU A 129 11.57 -11.34 -13.44
C LEU A 129 11.72 -12.85 -13.20
N ARG A 130 11.63 -13.70 -14.24
CA ARG A 130 11.80 -15.16 -14.09
C ARG A 130 13.20 -15.59 -13.62
N ALA A 131 14.21 -14.73 -13.80
CA ALA A 131 15.57 -14.94 -13.32
C ALA A 131 15.77 -14.54 -11.83
N VAL A 132 14.74 -14.00 -11.18
CA VAL A 132 14.78 -13.66 -9.76
C VAL A 132 14.16 -14.81 -8.96
N ASP A 133 14.87 -15.31 -7.94
CA ASP A 133 14.47 -16.50 -7.19
C ASP A 133 13.18 -16.27 -6.38
N LEU A 134 13.07 -15.09 -5.79
CA LEU A 134 11.92 -14.67 -4.98
C LEU A 134 11.59 -13.21 -5.25
N VAL A 135 10.33 -12.89 -5.55
CA VAL A 135 9.90 -11.49 -5.77
C VAL A 135 8.77 -11.13 -4.83
N PHE A 136 8.98 -10.08 -4.04
CA PHE A 136 7.93 -9.41 -3.28
C PHE A 136 7.28 -8.32 -4.14
N CYS A 137 5.96 -8.32 -4.20
CA CYS A 137 5.17 -7.43 -5.04
C CYS A 137 4.06 -6.76 -4.23
N ASP A 138 3.90 -5.44 -4.37
CA ASP A 138 2.68 -4.78 -3.93
C ASP A 138 1.43 -5.27 -4.70
N SER A 139 0.24 -4.88 -4.22
CA SER A 139 -1.03 -5.33 -4.78
C SER A 139 -1.22 -5.03 -6.28
N VAL A 140 -0.60 -3.97 -6.79
CA VAL A 140 -0.66 -3.59 -8.21
C VAL A 140 0.40 -4.37 -9.01
N SER A 141 1.63 -4.43 -8.51
CA SER A 141 2.75 -5.08 -9.19
C SER A 141 2.64 -6.60 -9.26
N MET A 142 1.83 -7.22 -8.40
CA MET A 142 1.44 -8.64 -8.50
C MET A 142 0.94 -9.00 -9.91
N ASN A 143 0.24 -8.08 -10.57
CA ASN A 143 -0.26 -8.26 -11.92
C ASN A 143 0.68 -7.75 -13.00
N LEU A 144 1.84 -7.18 -12.68
CA LEU A 144 2.80 -6.66 -13.65
C LEU A 144 4.02 -7.59 -13.80
N VAL A 145 4.31 -8.39 -12.78
CA VAL A 145 5.50 -9.25 -12.74
C VAL A 145 5.22 -10.62 -13.35
N ARG A 146 6.14 -11.09 -14.22
CA ARG A 146 6.25 -12.49 -14.61
C ARG A 146 7.36 -13.13 -13.79
N ASN A 147 6.99 -13.88 -12.75
CA ASN A 147 7.88 -14.65 -11.91
C ASN A 147 7.23 -16.01 -11.57
N ARG A 148 8.03 -17.03 -11.22
CA ARG A 148 7.51 -18.36 -10.88
C ARG A 148 6.64 -18.35 -9.62
N ARG A 149 6.98 -17.50 -8.65
CA ARG A 149 6.29 -17.42 -7.36
C ARG A 149 6.37 -15.99 -6.80
N PRO A 150 5.63 -15.03 -7.38
CA PRO A 150 5.51 -13.70 -6.78
C PRO A 150 4.78 -13.81 -5.44
N ILE A 151 5.24 -13.07 -4.45
CA ILE A 151 4.69 -13.05 -3.10
C ILE A 151 4.18 -11.65 -2.82
N ARG A 152 2.93 -11.57 -2.35
CA ARG A 152 2.32 -10.28 -2.03
C ARG A 152 3.01 -9.65 -0.82
N TYR A 153 3.37 -8.39 -0.97
CA TYR A 153 3.77 -7.47 0.08
C TYR A 153 2.62 -6.50 0.31
N ALA A 154 1.76 -6.82 1.28
CA ALA A 154 0.59 -6.00 1.57
C ALA A 154 1.03 -4.68 2.21
N LEU A 155 0.53 -3.56 1.68
CA LEU A 155 0.87 -2.23 2.22
C LEU A 155 0.02 -1.89 3.45
N VAL A 156 -1.28 -2.10 3.38
CA VAL A 156 -2.24 -1.70 4.42
C VAL A 156 -2.38 -2.81 5.46
N GLU A 157 -2.22 -2.47 6.74
CA GLU A 157 -2.40 -3.43 7.84
C GLU A 157 -3.84 -3.94 7.91
N PRO A 158 -4.09 -5.26 8.11
CA PRO A 158 -5.44 -5.83 8.21
C PRO A 158 -6.34 -5.09 9.21
N LYS A 159 -5.84 -4.76 10.40
CA LYS A 159 -6.58 -4.03 11.44
C LYS A 159 -7.04 -2.65 10.97
N SER A 160 -6.23 -1.95 10.18
CA SER A 160 -6.62 -0.65 9.60
C SER A 160 -7.77 -0.80 8.61
N ARG A 161 -7.81 -1.91 7.85
CA ARG A 161 -8.92 -2.19 6.91
C ARG A 161 -10.22 -2.46 7.66
N GLU A 162 -10.16 -3.26 8.73
CA GLU A 162 -11.30 -3.57 9.59
C GLU A 162 -11.85 -2.31 10.26
N TYR A 163 -10.97 -1.47 10.80
CA TYR A 163 -11.36 -0.21 11.43
C TYR A 163 -12.02 0.76 10.45
N LEU A 164 -11.46 0.91 9.24
CA LEU A 164 -12.07 1.71 8.19
C LEU A 164 -13.44 1.15 7.78
N ALA A 165 -13.57 -0.18 7.66
CA ALA A 165 -14.85 -0.82 7.33
C ALA A 165 -15.92 -0.56 8.39
N ALA A 166 -15.57 -0.67 9.67
CA ALA A 166 -16.47 -0.38 10.79
C ALA A 166 -16.91 1.10 10.80
N THR A 167 -15.99 2.02 10.52
CA THR A 167 -16.27 3.46 10.44
C THR A 167 -17.21 3.79 9.28
N ILE A 168 -17.03 3.18 8.11
CA ILE A 168 -17.92 3.42 6.96
C ILE A 168 -19.36 2.94 7.28
N ARG A 169 -19.49 1.76 7.88
CA ARG A 169 -20.81 1.20 8.23
C ARG A 169 -21.57 2.05 9.24
N SER A 170 -20.88 2.58 10.27
CA SER A 170 -21.53 3.45 11.26
C SER A 170 -22.01 4.77 10.67
N VAL A 171 -21.31 5.30 9.66
CA VAL A 171 -21.75 6.50 8.93
C VAL A 171 -22.98 6.23 8.06
N ASP A 172 -23.07 5.04 7.44
CA ASP A 172 -24.22 4.66 6.62
C ASP A 172 -25.47 4.35 7.45
N ASP A 173 -25.32 3.73 8.62
CA ASP A 173 -26.45 3.47 9.52
C ASP A 173 -27.04 4.77 10.11
N ASN A 174 -26.21 5.79 10.35
CA ASN A 174 -26.66 7.12 10.79
C ASN A 174 -27.32 7.97 9.68
N ARG A 175 -27.36 7.48 8.43
CA ARG A 175 -27.99 8.15 7.29
C ARG A 175 -29.38 7.62 6.95
N LYS A 176 -29.79 6.52 7.56
CA LYS A 176 -31.15 5.95 7.46
C LYS A 176 -32.04 6.49 8.56
#